data_AF-A0A7V3AMS2-F1
#
_entry.id   AF-A0A7V3AMS2-F1
#
_cell.length_a   1.000
_cell.length_b   1.000
_cell.length_c   1.000
_cell.angle_alpha   90.00
_cell.angle_beta   90.00
_cell.angle_gamma   90.00
#
_symmetry.space_group_name_H-M   'P 1'
#
loop_
_entity.id
_entity.type
_entity.pdbx_description
1 polymer ?
#
loop_
_entity_poly.entity_id
_entity_poly.type
_entity_poly.pdbx_seq_one_letter_code
_entity_poly.pdbx_strand_id
1 'polypeptide(L)'
;MKKRIRDGSIIALRMKCAVQESHRYAGAVVLVDRQEHVVIRSAAVVSHNPAVCELDVHDAWDAVERAIYRYKLQPGADFVATKDLLLRMHHDEPELVQARDGDAVAGVFRTMVAGVLGIEDVAQGGIRCSGCASVLRSDIPGDDTPDAVRMRGFARTIEHIHEGAFFIRVRPVLDDRRGVPPHRLRPRCMVECEIIDKREVVRYIIGLLYGTGKSVIQGRVIESEAKPNGYTQITIAITPVIFSRLVLHTSQRVRTA
;
A
#
# COMPACT_ATOMS: atom_id res chain seq x y z
N MET A 1 18.17 8.72 -22.38
CA MET A 1 19.16 8.40 -21.33
C MET A 1 18.53 7.52 -20.24
N LYS A 2 19.11 6.34 -19.98
CA LYS A 2 18.68 5.44 -18.90
C LYS A 2 19.31 5.89 -17.54
N LYS A 3 18.62 6.66 -16.69
CA LYS A 3 18.89 6.80 -15.23
C LYS A 3 18.98 5.39 -14.59
N ARG A 4 20.19 4.83 -14.49
CA ARG A 4 20.44 3.66 -13.64
C ARG A 4 20.08 4.06 -12.20
N ILE A 5 19.28 3.26 -11.51
CA ILE A 5 19.21 3.31 -10.04
C ILE A 5 20.63 2.96 -9.60
N ARG A 6 21.37 3.92 -9.03
CA ARG A 6 22.70 3.63 -8.49
C ARG A 6 22.50 2.99 -7.12
N ASP A 7 23.28 1.95 -6.85
CA ASP A 7 23.25 1.22 -5.58
C ASP A 7 23.22 2.15 -4.37
N GLY A 8 22.29 1.89 -3.46
CA GLY A 8 22.22 2.53 -2.15
C GLY A 8 21.47 3.87 -2.06
N SER A 9 20.74 4.30 -3.10
CA SER A 9 19.85 5.47 -3.01
C SER A 9 18.56 5.17 -2.24
N ILE A 10 18.14 3.90 -2.18
CA ILE A 10 16.91 3.47 -1.53
C ILE A 10 17.21 3.07 -0.08
N ILE A 11 16.42 3.59 0.84
CA ILE A 11 16.57 3.35 2.27
C ILE A 11 15.25 2.87 2.84
N ALA A 12 15.33 1.82 3.66
CA ALA A 12 14.23 1.36 4.48
C ALA A 12 14.33 2.02 5.86
N LEU A 13 13.28 2.75 6.22
CA LEU A 13 13.07 3.35 7.53
C LEU A 13 12.03 2.50 8.25
N ARG A 14 12.34 2.00 9.44
CA ARG A 14 11.44 1.17 10.25
C ARG A 14 11.29 1.81 11.61
N MET A 15 10.10 1.73 12.18
CA MET A 15 9.79 2.32 13.48
C MET A 15 8.81 1.48 14.27
N LYS A 16 8.90 1.58 15.59
CA LYS A 16 7.83 1.24 16.54
C LYS A 16 7.68 2.34 17.58
N CYS A 17 6.46 2.55 18.05
CA CYS A 17 6.18 3.56 19.06
C CYS A 17 5.09 3.12 20.03
N ALA A 18 5.25 3.47 21.31
CA ALA A 18 4.27 3.25 22.37
C ALA A 18 3.86 4.59 22.98
N VAL A 19 2.56 4.82 23.05
CA VAL A 19 1.96 5.99 23.69
C VAL A 19 1.25 5.51 24.94
N GLN A 20 1.92 5.65 26.09
CA GLN A 20 1.48 5.00 27.32
C GLN A 20 0.13 5.51 27.82
N GLU A 21 -0.11 6.82 27.72
CA GLU A 21 -1.32 7.47 28.25
C GLU A 21 -2.61 7.04 27.54
N SER A 22 -2.54 6.82 26.22
CA SER A 22 -3.70 6.42 25.41
C SER A 22 -3.74 4.93 25.10
N HIS A 23 -2.78 4.15 25.63
CA HIS A 23 -2.59 2.73 25.31
C HIS A 23 -2.64 2.47 23.80
N ARG A 24 -1.94 3.31 23.03
CA ARG A 24 -1.82 3.19 21.57
C ARG A 24 -0.40 2.84 21.19
N TYR A 25 -0.27 1.95 20.22
CA TYR A 25 0.98 1.38 19.76
C TYR A 25 1.03 1.49 18.25
N ALA A 26 2.13 2.01 17.72
CA ALA A 26 2.33 2.24 16.31
C ALA A 26 3.53 1.46 15.78
N GLY A 27 3.44 0.98 14.56
CA GLY A 27 4.52 0.33 13.84
C GLY A 27 4.50 0.78 12.39
N ALA A 28 5.65 1.09 11.81
CA ALA A 28 5.71 1.48 10.41
C ALA A 28 7.01 1.09 9.71
N VAL A 29 6.93 0.97 8.40
CA VAL A 29 8.04 0.83 7.47
C VAL A 29 7.80 1.73 6.26
N VAL A 30 8.84 2.46 5.87
CA VAL A 30 8.82 3.35 4.71
C VAL A 30 10.07 3.11 3.88
N LEU A 31 9.90 2.96 2.57
CA LEU A 31 10.98 2.94 1.60
C LEU A 31 11.05 4.29 0.92
N VAL A 32 12.20 4.95 1.01
CA VAL A 32 12.45 6.26 0.41
C VAL A 32 13.54 6.14 -0.65
N ASP A 33 13.36 6.82 -1.79
CA ASP A 33 14.45 7.10 -2.72
C ASP A 33 15.04 8.46 -2.36
N ARG A 34 16.26 8.47 -1.81
CA ARG A 34 16.92 9.72 -1.43
C ARG A 34 17.32 10.59 -2.62
N GLN A 35 17.50 10.00 -3.80
CA GLN A 35 17.94 10.75 -4.96
C GLN A 35 16.77 11.47 -5.62
N GLU A 36 15.65 10.78 -5.76
CA GLU A 36 14.42 11.35 -6.31
C GLU A 36 13.56 12.03 -5.24
N HIS A 37 14.02 12.01 -3.98
CA HIS A 37 13.39 12.63 -2.81
C HIS A 37 11.93 12.19 -2.61
N VAL A 38 11.64 10.90 -2.80
CA VAL A 38 10.26 10.38 -2.84
C VAL A 38 10.05 9.17 -1.94
N VAL A 39 8.88 9.06 -1.32
CA VAL A 39 8.40 7.83 -0.69
C VAL A 39 7.97 6.85 -1.78
N ILE A 40 8.70 5.76 -1.92
CA ILE A 40 8.38 4.67 -2.86
C ILE A 40 7.24 3.82 -2.32
N ARG A 41 7.27 3.55 -1.01
CA ARG A 41 6.36 2.62 -0.36
C ARG A 41 6.24 2.91 1.13
N SER A 42 5.05 2.75 1.67
CA SER A 42 4.77 2.92 3.10
C SER A 42 3.81 1.83 3.58
N ALA A 43 4.02 1.38 4.81
CA ALA A 43 3.07 0.58 5.56
C ALA A 43 3.15 0.98 7.03
N ALA A 44 1.99 1.17 7.65
CA ALA A 44 1.89 1.56 9.05
C ALA A 44 0.71 0.90 9.72
N VAL A 45 0.75 0.73 11.03
CA VAL A 45 -0.37 0.30 11.87
C VAL A 45 -0.38 1.13 13.14
N VAL A 46 -1.55 1.53 13.59
CA VAL A 46 -1.83 2.04 14.94
C VAL A 46 -2.83 1.08 15.56
N SER A 47 -2.60 0.67 16.80
CA SER A 47 -3.42 -0.33 17.49
C SER A 47 -3.42 -0.11 19.00
N HIS A 48 -4.46 -0.58 19.67
CA HIS A 48 -4.50 -0.77 21.12
C HIS A 48 -3.83 -2.07 21.58
N ASN A 49 -3.40 -2.93 20.65
CA ASN A 49 -2.68 -4.16 20.97
C ASN A 49 -1.18 -3.87 21.20
N PRO A 50 -0.63 -4.10 22.41
CA PRO A 50 0.79 -3.89 22.71
C PRO A 50 1.74 -4.78 21.91
N ALA A 51 1.26 -5.87 21.31
CA ALA A 51 2.08 -6.74 20.46
C ALA A 51 2.74 -5.98 19.29
N VAL A 52 2.18 -4.84 18.86
CA VAL A 52 2.83 -3.97 17.87
C VAL A 52 4.24 -3.52 18.33
N CYS A 53 4.48 -3.37 19.64
CA CYS A 53 5.79 -3.01 20.17
C CYS A 53 6.80 -4.17 20.19
N GLU A 54 6.36 -5.40 19.92
CA GLU A 54 7.23 -6.56 19.73
C GLU A 54 7.88 -6.56 18.34
N LEU A 55 7.48 -5.65 17.43
CA LEU A 55 8.18 -5.44 16.17
C LEU A 55 9.68 -5.23 16.42
N ASP A 56 10.52 -6.07 15.82
CA ASP A 56 11.94 -5.79 15.74
C ASP A 56 12.20 -4.85 14.56
N VAL A 57 12.65 -3.63 14.85
CA VAL A 57 12.94 -2.64 13.80
C VAL A 57 14.25 -2.94 13.07
N HIS A 58 15.06 -3.85 13.57
CA HIS A 58 16.31 -4.27 12.96
C HIS A 58 16.14 -5.42 11.96
N ASP A 59 15.01 -6.14 12.01
CA ASP A 59 14.63 -7.16 11.03
C ASP A 59 14.52 -6.59 9.62
N ALA A 60 14.70 -7.44 8.60
CA ALA A 60 14.53 -7.07 7.20
C ALA A 60 13.21 -6.32 6.95
N TRP A 61 13.24 -5.30 6.10
CA TRP A 61 12.10 -4.38 5.91
C TRP A 61 10.80 -5.09 5.50
N ASP A 62 10.90 -6.16 4.72
CA ASP A 62 9.78 -6.97 4.26
C ASP A 62 9.20 -7.84 5.39
N ALA A 63 10.03 -8.27 6.35
CA ALA A 63 9.56 -8.95 7.56
C ALA A 63 8.76 -7.99 8.46
N VAL A 64 9.29 -6.77 8.67
CA VAL A 64 8.57 -5.71 9.40
C VAL A 64 7.26 -5.35 8.70
N GLU A 65 7.27 -5.21 7.38
CA GLU A 65 6.07 -4.95 6.59
C GLU A 65 5.01 -6.05 6.77
N ARG A 66 5.41 -7.33 6.65
CA ARG A 66 4.50 -8.47 6.87
C ARG A 66 3.90 -8.45 8.27
N ALA A 67 4.69 -8.13 9.29
CA ALA A 67 4.22 -8.03 10.67
C ALA A 67 3.20 -6.89 10.84
N ILE A 68 3.46 -5.71 10.26
CA ILE A 68 2.51 -4.59 10.24
C ILE A 68 1.16 -5.01 9.64
N TYR A 69 1.16 -5.73 8.52
CA TYR A 69 -0.08 -6.23 7.93
C TYR A 69 -0.82 -7.24 8.81
N ARG A 70 -0.10 -8.08 9.56
CA ARG A 70 -0.73 -8.98 10.54
C ARG A 70 -1.40 -8.18 11.65
N TYR A 71 -0.73 -7.16 12.20
CA TYR A 71 -1.30 -6.34 13.28
C TYR A 71 -2.54 -5.54 12.85
N LYS A 72 -2.62 -5.10 11.58
CA LYS A 72 -3.83 -4.46 11.04
C LYS A 72 -5.09 -5.34 11.10
N LEU A 73 -4.91 -6.66 11.15
CA LEU A 73 -6.00 -7.64 11.13
C LEU A 73 -6.37 -8.13 12.53
N GLN A 74 -5.61 -7.74 13.56
CA GLN A 74 -5.86 -8.14 14.93
C GLN A 74 -6.85 -7.20 15.62
N PRO A 75 -7.60 -7.69 16.64
CA PRO A 75 -8.41 -6.85 17.49
C PRO A 75 -7.62 -5.69 18.08
N GLY A 76 -8.24 -4.51 18.13
CA GLY A 76 -7.62 -3.29 18.63
C GLY A 76 -6.93 -2.44 17.57
N ALA A 77 -6.83 -2.87 16.30
CA ALA A 77 -6.35 -2.00 15.22
C ALA A 77 -7.23 -0.74 15.08
N ASP A 78 -6.58 0.43 15.12
CA ASP A 78 -7.21 1.73 14.91
C ASP A 78 -7.02 2.15 13.45
N PHE A 79 -8.02 1.86 12.63
CA PHE A 79 -7.96 2.11 11.18
C PHE A 79 -7.91 3.61 10.82
N VAL A 80 -8.52 4.46 11.65
CA VAL A 80 -8.55 5.91 11.41
C VAL A 80 -7.16 6.48 11.65
N ALA A 81 -6.59 6.23 12.84
CA ALA A 81 -5.24 6.67 13.16
C ALA A 81 -4.18 6.04 12.24
N THR A 82 -4.37 4.77 11.84
CA THR A 82 -3.48 4.11 10.87
C THR A 82 -3.48 4.83 9.51
N LYS A 83 -4.67 5.18 9.01
CA LYS A 83 -4.81 5.89 7.73
C LYS A 83 -4.19 7.29 7.83
N ASP A 84 -4.45 8.00 8.92
CA ASP A 84 -3.94 9.35 9.13
C ASP A 84 -2.40 9.36 9.27
N LEU A 85 -1.82 8.34 9.91
CA LEU A 85 -0.37 8.14 9.95
C LEU A 85 0.22 7.86 8.57
N LEU A 86 -0.44 7.05 7.74
CA LEU A 86 0.00 6.82 6.36
C LEU A 86 -0.06 8.10 5.53
N LEU A 87 -1.13 8.89 5.63
CA LEU A 87 -1.24 10.17 4.94
C LEU A 87 -0.15 11.13 5.40
N ARG A 88 0.15 11.16 6.70
CA ARG A 88 1.21 12.00 7.26
C ARG A 88 2.59 11.64 6.72
N MET A 89 2.89 10.35 6.53
CA MET A 89 4.15 9.92 5.91
C MET A 89 4.34 10.45 4.49
N HIS A 90 3.27 10.60 3.72
CA HIS A 90 3.34 11.17 2.37
C HIS A 90 3.36 12.71 2.38
N HIS A 91 2.77 13.34 3.40
CA HIS A 91 2.83 14.79 3.57
C HIS A 91 4.22 15.27 4.03
N ASP A 92 4.79 14.58 5.02
CA ASP A 92 6.09 14.86 5.64
C ASP A 92 7.22 14.02 4.98
N GLU A 93 7.12 13.85 3.65
CA GLU A 93 8.09 13.12 2.83
C GLU A 93 9.52 13.71 2.89
N PRO A 94 9.72 15.04 2.87
CA PRO A 94 11.05 15.64 2.98
C PRO A 94 11.78 15.23 4.27
N GLU A 95 11.08 15.16 5.39
CA GLU A 95 11.61 14.79 6.71
C GLU A 95 12.05 13.32 6.72
N LEU A 96 11.25 12.43 6.14
CA LEU A 96 11.59 11.01 6.02
C LEU A 96 12.83 10.78 5.16
N VAL A 97 12.92 11.48 4.02
CA VAL A 97 14.08 11.39 3.12
C VAL A 97 15.37 11.81 3.83
N GLN A 98 15.30 12.80 4.72
CA GLN A 98 16.44 13.32 5.47
C GLN A 98 16.85 12.43 6.66
N ALA A 99 15.98 11.58 7.20
CA ALA A 99 16.27 10.74 8.36
C ALA A 99 17.40 9.73 8.06
N ARG A 100 18.55 9.84 8.75
CA ARG A 100 19.78 9.09 8.43
C ARG A 100 20.09 7.88 9.30
N ASP A 101 19.61 7.88 10.52
CA ASP A 101 19.90 6.87 11.53
C ASP A 101 18.62 6.55 12.32
N GLY A 102 18.75 5.63 13.28
CA GLY A 102 17.61 5.19 14.10
C GLY A 102 16.99 6.31 14.93
N ASP A 103 17.79 7.26 15.42
CA ASP A 103 17.32 8.35 16.26
C ASP A 103 16.57 9.41 15.46
N ALA A 104 17.08 9.76 14.27
CA ALA A 104 16.39 10.65 13.34
C ALA A 104 15.05 10.05 12.89
N VAL A 105 15.04 8.74 12.56
CA VAL A 105 13.81 8.02 12.23
C VAL A 105 12.83 8.05 13.40
N ALA A 106 13.29 7.72 14.61
CA ALA A 106 12.44 7.75 15.80
C ALA A 106 11.89 9.15 16.08
N GLY A 107 12.68 10.20 15.87
CA GLY A 107 12.26 11.59 16.06
C GLY A 107 11.16 12.01 15.07
N VAL A 108 11.35 11.75 13.78
CA VAL A 108 10.36 12.06 12.74
C VAL A 108 9.04 11.34 13.01
N PHE A 109 9.09 10.03 13.26
CA PHE A 109 7.88 9.25 13.53
C PHE A 109 7.20 9.62 14.85
N ARG A 110 7.96 10.03 15.87
CA ARG A 110 7.38 10.53 17.13
C ARG A 110 6.50 11.75 16.87
N THR A 111 6.98 12.70 16.09
CA THR A 111 6.21 13.90 15.71
C THR A 111 4.96 13.53 14.90
N MET A 112 5.09 12.62 13.92
CA MET A 112 3.94 12.17 13.14
C MET A 112 2.88 11.47 14.00
N VAL A 113 3.29 10.55 14.88
CA VAL A 113 2.39 9.82 15.77
C VAL A 113 1.72 10.79 16.76
N ALA A 114 2.48 11.72 17.34
CA ALA A 114 1.90 12.75 18.22
C ALA A 114 0.82 13.56 17.50
N GLY A 115 1.11 14.03 16.29
CA GLY A 115 0.15 14.79 15.47
C GLY A 115 -1.11 14.00 15.13
N VAL A 116 -0.97 12.74 14.75
CA VAL A 116 -2.11 11.84 14.43
C VAL A 116 -2.99 11.59 15.66
N LEU A 117 -2.39 11.53 16.85
CA LEU A 117 -3.11 11.25 18.09
C LEU A 117 -3.55 12.51 18.84
N GLY A 118 -3.26 13.69 18.31
CA GLY A 118 -3.62 14.98 18.92
C GLY A 118 -2.86 15.28 20.21
N ILE A 119 -1.60 14.87 20.31
CA ILE A 119 -0.75 15.08 21.49
C ILE A 119 0.05 16.37 21.30
N GLU A 120 -0.28 17.40 22.08
CA GLU A 120 0.32 18.74 21.95
C GLU A 120 1.74 18.84 22.56
N ASP A 121 2.01 18.12 23.64
CA ASP A 121 3.34 18.07 24.28
C ASP A 121 4.02 16.71 24.06
N VAL A 122 4.86 16.67 23.02
CA VAL A 122 5.63 15.48 22.63
C VAL A 122 6.70 15.11 23.68
N ALA A 123 7.12 16.06 24.53
CA ALA A 123 8.11 15.84 25.57
C ALA A 123 7.50 15.29 26.86
N GLN A 124 6.25 15.65 27.18
CA GLN A 124 5.53 15.13 28.34
C GLN A 124 4.71 13.86 28.05
N GLY A 125 4.20 13.66 26.83
CA GLY A 125 3.18 12.65 26.49
C GLY A 125 3.58 11.16 26.51
N GLY A 126 4.65 10.78 27.20
CA GLY A 126 5.03 9.37 27.41
C GLY A 126 5.30 8.57 26.12
N ILE A 127 5.57 9.24 25.00
CA ILE A 127 5.75 8.62 23.69
C ILE A 127 7.16 8.02 23.58
N ARG A 128 7.25 6.68 23.57
CA ARG A 128 8.50 5.95 23.40
C ARG A 128 8.58 5.38 22.00
N CYS A 129 9.45 5.93 21.17
CA CYS A 129 9.69 5.40 19.82
C CYS A 129 11.11 4.83 19.68
N SER A 130 11.23 3.80 18.84
CA SER A 130 12.48 3.21 18.37
C SER A 130 12.46 3.21 16.85
N GLY A 131 13.60 3.54 16.22
CA GLY A 131 13.74 3.63 14.78
C GLY A 131 14.96 2.88 14.27
N CYS A 132 14.95 2.53 12.99
CA CYS A 132 16.10 1.98 12.29
C CYS A 132 16.08 2.41 10.83
N ALA A 133 17.23 2.86 10.33
CA ALA A 133 17.45 3.14 8.91
C ALA A 133 18.45 2.12 8.35
N SER A 134 18.13 1.50 7.21
CA SER A 134 19.09 0.67 6.47
C SER A 134 19.04 0.95 4.98
N VAL A 135 20.22 1.05 4.38
CA VAL A 135 20.36 1.13 2.93
C VAL A 135 19.99 -0.21 2.31
N LEU A 136 19.09 -0.20 1.33
CA LEU A 136 18.85 -1.38 0.50
C LEU A 136 19.98 -1.47 -0.52
N ARG A 137 20.92 -2.37 -0.26
CA ARG A 137 21.92 -2.74 -1.26
C ARG A 137 21.18 -3.55 -2.33
N SER A 138 21.37 -3.21 -3.61
CA SER A 138 20.99 -4.18 -4.62
C SER A 138 22.00 -5.32 -4.48
N ASP A 139 21.55 -6.46 -3.97
CA ASP A 139 22.32 -7.69 -4.08
C ASP A 139 22.17 -8.21 -5.52
N ILE A 140 22.52 -7.37 -6.49
CA ILE A 140 22.59 -7.74 -7.89
C ILE A 140 24.09 -7.84 -8.23
N PRO A 141 24.70 -9.04 -8.12
CA PRO A 141 25.91 -9.29 -8.88
C PRO A 141 25.58 -8.99 -10.34
N GLY A 142 26.42 -8.18 -10.98
CA GLY A 142 26.15 -7.62 -12.30
C GLY A 142 25.62 -8.70 -13.25
N ASP A 143 24.36 -8.54 -13.67
CA ASP A 143 23.83 -9.34 -14.75
C ASP A 143 22.79 -8.53 -15.53
N ASP A 144 22.98 -8.52 -16.84
CA ASP A 144 22.17 -7.85 -17.85
C ASP A 144 20.74 -8.40 -17.86
N THR A 145 19.91 -7.99 -16.91
CA THR A 145 18.48 -8.33 -16.90
C THR A 145 17.61 -7.14 -17.36
N PRO A 146 16.54 -7.38 -18.17
CA PRO A 146 15.77 -6.31 -18.82
C PRO A 146 14.87 -5.50 -17.87
N ASP A 147 14.84 -5.84 -16.58
CA ASP A 147 13.83 -5.35 -15.64
C ASP A 147 14.12 -3.95 -15.08
N ALA A 148 15.38 -3.50 -15.10
CA ALA A 148 15.75 -2.13 -14.69
C ALA A 148 15.21 -1.03 -15.64
N VAL A 149 14.74 -1.40 -16.84
CA VAL A 149 14.18 -0.46 -17.84
C VAL A 149 12.67 -0.33 -17.70
N ARG A 150 11.97 -1.28 -17.05
CA ARG A 150 10.50 -1.28 -16.95
C ARG A 150 9.92 -0.32 -15.90
N MET A 151 10.71 0.07 -14.89
CA MET A 151 10.24 0.97 -13.83
C MET A 151 9.99 2.41 -14.32
N ARG A 152 10.75 2.92 -15.29
CA ARG A 152 10.60 4.31 -15.78
C ARG A 152 9.47 4.52 -16.79
N GLY A 153 8.94 3.46 -17.38
CA GLY A 153 7.72 3.53 -18.19
C GLY A 153 6.44 3.55 -17.37
N PHE A 154 6.49 3.10 -16.11
CA PHE A 154 5.33 2.97 -15.23
C PHE A 154 4.97 4.29 -14.53
N ALA A 155 5.95 5.14 -14.23
CA ALA A 155 5.76 6.42 -13.54
C ALA A 155 4.87 7.42 -14.31
N ARG A 156 4.94 7.45 -15.65
CA ARG A 156 4.16 8.41 -16.46
C ARG A 156 2.69 8.05 -16.68
N THR A 157 2.27 6.83 -16.31
CA THR A 157 0.85 6.41 -16.44
C THR A 157 0.11 6.46 -15.09
N ILE A 158 0.83 6.75 -14.00
CA ILE A 158 0.33 6.77 -12.62
C ILE A 158 -0.13 8.17 -12.18
N GLU A 159 0.14 9.23 -12.95
CA GLU A 159 -0.03 10.62 -12.49
C GLU A 159 -1.45 11.02 -12.08
N HIS A 160 -2.52 10.27 -12.39
CA HIS A 160 -3.90 10.73 -12.11
C HIS A 160 -4.83 9.76 -11.36
N ILE A 161 -4.35 8.66 -10.75
CA ILE A 161 -5.24 7.84 -9.87
C ILE A 161 -4.59 7.62 -8.50
N HIS A 162 -5.06 8.40 -7.51
CA HIS A 162 -4.89 8.28 -6.06
C HIS A 162 -3.62 7.53 -5.60
N GLU A 163 -2.59 8.31 -5.23
CA GLU A 163 -1.44 7.85 -4.45
C GLU A 163 -1.92 7.04 -3.24
N GLY A 164 -1.55 5.75 -3.18
CA GLY A 164 -2.02 4.78 -2.16
C GLY A 164 -2.86 3.62 -2.68
N ALA A 165 -3.22 3.60 -3.98
CA ALA A 165 -3.98 2.50 -4.58
C ALA A 165 -3.09 1.30 -4.97
N PHE A 166 -3.36 0.13 -4.38
CA PHE A 166 -2.76 -1.15 -4.76
C PHE A 166 -3.58 -1.82 -5.88
N PHE A 167 -3.03 -1.87 -7.10
CA PHE A 167 -3.73 -2.50 -8.22
C PHE A 167 -3.45 -3.99 -8.30
N ILE A 168 -4.51 -4.79 -8.48
CA ILE A 168 -4.41 -6.22 -8.78
C ILE A 168 -5.03 -6.53 -10.14
N ARG A 169 -4.48 -7.53 -10.84
CA ARG A 169 -5.03 -8.00 -12.11
C ARG A 169 -6.18 -8.96 -11.88
N VAL A 170 -7.33 -8.65 -12.45
CA VAL A 170 -8.52 -9.51 -12.42
C VAL A 170 -9.13 -9.63 -13.81
N ARG A 171 -9.93 -10.67 -14.01
CA ARG A 171 -10.77 -10.89 -15.19
C ARG A 171 -12.23 -10.83 -14.75
N PRO A 172 -13.15 -10.22 -15.52
CA PRO A 172 -14.55 -10.22 -15.16
C PRO A 172 -15.14 -11.63 -15.34
N VAL A 173 -15.99 -12.05 -14.40
CA VAL A 173 -16.81 -13.26 -14.57
C VAL A 173 -17.93 -12.92 -15.55
N LEU A 174 -18.02 -13.68 -16.64
CA LEU A 174 -19.01 -13.45 -17.69
C LEU A 174 -20.26 -14.31 -17.46
N ASP A 175 -21.42 -13.76 -17.77
CA ASP A 175 -22.71 -14.45 -17.68
C ASP A 175 -23.64 -13.99 -18.81
N ASP A 176 -23.74 -14.81 -19.87
CA ASP A 176 -24.51 -14.44 -21.06
C ASP A 176 -26.03 -14.37 -20.80
N ARG A 177 -26.53 -15.03 -19.74
CA ARG A 177 -27.97 -15.11 -19.44
C ARG A 177 -28.42 -14.01 -18.49
N ARG A 178 -27.64 -13.73 -17.44
CA ARG A 178 -28.00 -12.77 -16.37
C ARG A 178 -27.04 -11.59 -16.24
N GLY A 179 -25.97 -11.56 -17.03
CA GLY A 179 -24.95 -10.52 -16.94
C GLY A 179 -25.42 -9.16 -17.47
N VAL A 180 -24.77 -8.13 -16.96
CA VAL A 180 -25.01 -6.72 -17.29
C VAL A 180 -23.97 -6.28 -18.33
N PRO A 181 -24.38 -5.65 -19.44
CA PRO A 181 -23.45 -5.16 -20.43
C PRO A 181 -22.67 -3.94 -19.90
N PRO A 182 -21.43 -3.68 -20.38
CA PRO A 182 -20.54 -2.67 -19.82
C PRO A 182 -21.14 -1.27 -19.75
N HIS A 183 -21.89 -0.87 -20.78
CA HIS A 183 -22.55 0.44 -20.85
C HIS A 183 -23.63 0.67 -19.77
N ARG A 184 -24.07 -0.39 -19.08
CA ARG A 184 -25.05 -0.33 -17.98
C ARG A 184 -24.42 -0.45 -16.59
N LEU A 185 -23.11 -0.69 -16.50
CA LEU A 185 -22.41 -0.75 -15.22
C LEU A 185 -22.23 0.67 -14.66
N ARG A 186 -23.05 1.01 -13.66
CA ARG A 186 -23.03 2.31 -12.98
C ARG A 186 -22.05 2.29 -11.81
N PRO A 187 -21.54 3.44 -11.36
CA PRO A 187 -20.85 3.54 -10.09
C PRO A 187 -21.70 2.91 -8.98
N ARG A 188 -21.05 2.17 -8.07
CA ARG A 188 -21.63 1.35 -6.99
C ARG A 188 -22.15 -0.03 -7.39
N CYS A 189 -22.24 -0.39 -8.67
CA CYS A 189 -22.53 -1.78 -9.06
C CYS A 189 -21.44 -2.72 -8.54
N MET A 190 -21.83 -3.89 -8.03
CA MET A 190 -20.89 -4.95 -7.65
C MET A 190 -20.71 -5.89 -8.83
N VAL A 191 -19.46 -6.08 -9.27
CA VAL A 191 -19.11 -7.01 -10.34
C VAL A 191 -18.28 -8.16 -9.77
N GLU A 192 -18.52 -9.37 -10.27
CA GLU A 192 -17.70 -10.52 -9.93
C GLU A 192 -16.46 -10.60 -10.83
N CYS A 193 -15.33 -10.87 -10.20
CA CYS A 193 -14.02 -10.85 -10.83
C CYS A 193 -13.18 -12.03 -10.38
N GLU A 194 -12.58 -12.73 -11.32
CA GLU A 194 -11.57 -13.76 -11.06
C GLU A 194 -10.18 -13.13 -10.96
N ILE A 195 -9.43 -13.48 -9.92
CA ILE A 195 -8.07 -12.98 -9.71
C ILE A 195 -7.13 -13.75 -10.62
N ILE A 196 -6.52 -13.05 -11.57
CA ILE A 196 -5.53 -13.61 -12.51
C ILE A 196 -4.10 -13.15 -12.17
N ASP A 197 -3.95 -12.33 -11.13
CA ASP A 197 -2.66 -11.84 -10.69
C ASP A 197 -1.84 -12.94 -10.01
N LYS A 198 -0.71 -13.29 -10.62
CA LYS A 198 0.17 -14.36 -10.13
C LYS A 198 1.22 -13.86 -9.14
N ARG A 199 1.28 -12.56 -8.84
CA ARG A 199 2.24 -12.01 -7.86
C ARG A 199 1.95 -12.60 -6.47
N GLU A 200 2.98 -13.06 -5.78
CA GLU A 200 2.85 -13.69 -4.45
C GLU A 200 2.21 -12.75 -3.42
N VAL A 201 2.57 -11.48 -3.46
CA VAL A 201 1.96 -10.44 -2.61
C VAL A 201 0.45 -10.33 -2.82
N VAL A 202 -0.05 -10.53 -4.04
CA VAL A 202 -1.50 -10.50 -4.32
C VAL A 202 -2.16 -11.75 -3.76
N ARG A 203 -1.56 -12.93 -3.96
CA ARG A 203 -2.07 -14.18 -3.37
C ARG A 203 -2.14 -14.10 -1.85
N TYR A 204 -1.12 -13.51 -1.22
CA TYR A 204 -1.07 -13.26 0.21
C TYR A 204 -2.19 -12.31 0.66
N ILE A 205 -2.29 -11.11 0.04
CA ILE A 205 -3.31 -10.11 0.40
C ILE A 205 -4.73 -10.66 0.20
N ILE A 206 -4.99 -11.35 -0.91
CA ILE A 206 -6.30 -11.98 -1.17
C ILE A 206 -6.58 -13.09 -0.17
N GLY A 207 -5.58 -13.94 0.11
CA GLY A 207 -5.71 -14.98 1.12
C GLY A 207 -6.08 -14.42 2.49
N LEU A 208 -5.51 -13.27 2.87
CA LEU A 208 -5.85 -12.56 4.10
C LEU A 208 -7.26 -11.98 4.10
N LEU A 209 -7.69 -11.36 2.99
CA LEU A 209 -8.97 -10.65 2.92
C LEU A 209 -10.18 -11.57 2.70
N TYR A 210 -9.97 -12.67 1.97
CA TYR A 210 -11.06 -13.48 1.42
C TYR A 210 -10.95 -14.98 1.74
N GLY A 211 -9.85 -15.42 2.34
CA GLY A 211 -9.54 -16.81 2.63
C GLY A 211 -8.73 -17.49 1.53
N THR A 212 -7.94 -18.51 1.91
CA THR A 212 -7.12 -19.29 0.97
C THR A 212 -8.00 -20.07 0.00
N GLY A 213 -7.73 -19.97 -1.30
CA GLY A 213 -8.44 -20.73 -2.34
C GLY A 213 -9.62 -19.99 -2.99
N LYS A 214 -9.97 -18.77 -2.56
CA LYS A 214 -10.91 -17.93 -3.33
C LYS A 214 -10.24 -17.37 -4.58
N SER A 215 -10.72 -17.81 -5.74
CA SER A 215 -10.35 -17.28 -7.06
C SER A 215 -11.24 -16.12 -7.50
N VAL A 216 -12.46 -16.02 -6.95
CA VAL A 216 -13.46 -15.01 -7.31
C VAL A 216 -13.71 -14.04 -6.16
N ILE A 217 -13.72 -12.75 -6.47
CA ILE A 217 -13.97 -11.64 -5.56
C ILE A 217 -14.98 -10.67 -6.17
N GLN A 218 -15.59 -9.85 -5.34
CA GLN A 218 -16.51 -8.80 -5.77
C GLN A 218 -15.79 -7.45 -5.73
N GLY A 219 -15.95 -6.66 -6.80
CA GLY A 219 -15.44 -5.31 -6.90
C GLY A 219 -16.57 -4.32 -7.14
N ARG A 220 -16.54 -3.19 -6.44
CA ARG A 220 -17.47 -2.08 -6.64
C ARG A 220 -16.99 -1.21 -7.79
N VAL A 221 -17.83 -1.01 -8.81
CA VAL A 221 -17.55 -0.05 -9.90
C VAL A 221 -17.40 1.35 -9.31
N ILE A 222 -16.27 1.98 -9.58
CA ILE A 222 -15.98 3.37 -9.19
C ILE A 222 -16.16 4.28 -10.40
N GLU A 223 -15.65 3.83 -11.54
CA GLU A 223 -15.58 4.63 -12.76
C GLU A 223 -15.75 3.72 -13.97
N SER A 224 -16.36 4.26 -15.01
CA SER A 224 -16.50 3.61 -16.31
C SER A 224 -16.23 4.64 -17.40
N GLU A 225 -15.30 4.33 -18.29
CA GLU A 225 -14.89 5.19 -19.38
C GLU A 225 -15.07 4.45 -20.72
N ALA A 226 -15.84 5.03 -21.64
CA ALA A 226 -15.99 4.48 -22.97
C ALA A 226 -14.68 4.69 -23.75
N LYS A 227 -14.19 3.64 -24.40
CA LYS A 227 -13.01 3.68 -25.27
C LYS A 227 -13.45 3.52 -26.74
N PRO A 228 -12.63 3.99 -27.70
CA PRO A 228 -12.87 3.73 -29.12
C PRO A 228 -13.03 2.23 -29.42
N ASN A 229 -13.68 1.90 -30.53
CA ASN A 229 -13.82 0.52 -31.05
C ASN A 229 -14.69 -0.42 -30.20
N GLY A 230 -15.70 0.10 -29.49
CA GLY A 230 -16.67 -0.74 -28.79
C GLY A 230 -16.13 -1.36 -27.49
N TYR A 231 -15.14 -0.73 -26.86
CA TYR A 231 -14.62 -1.15 -25.56
C TYR A 231 -15.03 -0.16 -24.45
N THR A 232 -15.11 -0.67 -23.23
CA THR A 232 -15.35 0.12 -22.02
C THR A 232 -14.30 -0.27 -21.00
N GLN A 233 -13.57 0.72 -20.49
CA GLN A 233 -12.65 0.55 -19.38
C GLN A 233 -13.41 0.79 -18.08
N ILE A 234 -13.34 -0.14 -17.14
CA ILE A 234 -14.03 -0.04 -15.86
C ILE A 234 -13.01 -0.13 -14.74
N THR A 235 -13.02 0.85 -13.84
CA THR A 235 -12.23 0.82 -12.61
C THR A 235 -13.13 0.31 -11.49
N ILE A 236 -12.66 -0.72 -10.78
CA ILE A 236 -13.34 -1.30 -9.64
C ILE A 236 -12.50 -1.17 -8.38
N ALA A 237 -13.16 -0.91 -7.26
CA ALA A 237 -12.58 -1.00 -5.92
C ALA A 237 -12.99 -2.32 -5.30
N ILE A 238 -12.00 -3.13 -4.95
CA ILE A 238 -12.16 -4.40 -4.24
C ILE A 238 -12.20 -4.13 -2.73
N THR A 239 -11.32 -3.24 -2.29
CA THR A 239 -11.33 -2.61 -0.95
C THR A 239 -11.04 -1.11 -1.13
N PRO A 240 -11.11 -0.28 -0.07
CA PRO A 240 -10.80 1.15 -0.17
C PRO A 240 -9.39 1.47 -0.69
N VAL A 241 -8.46 0.51 -0.62
CA VAL A 241 -7.06 0.68 -1.05
C VAL A 241 -6.64 -0.32 -2.13
N ILE A 242 -7.50 -1.26 -2.53
CA ILE A 242 -7.21 -2.25 -3.58
C ILE A 242 -8.14 -2.05 -4.75
N PHE A 243 -7.55 -1.83 -5.92
CA PHE A 243 -8.28 -1.52 -7.14
C PHE A 243 -7.93 -2.48 -8.27
N SER A 244 -8.76 -2.49 -9.30
CA SER A 244 -8.47 -3.16 -10.55
C SER A 244 -9.08 -2.39 -11.71
N ARG A 245 -8.50 -2.58 -12.91
CA ARG A 245 -9.07 -2.07 -14.15
C ARG A 245 -9.40 -3.23 -15.08
N LEU A 246 -10.58 -3.17 -15.64
CA LEU A 246 -11.15 -4.12 -16.57
C LEU A 246 -11.31 -3.42 -17.92
N VAL A 247 -11.03 -4.15 -19.00
CA VAL A 247 -11.39 -3.71 -20.35
C VAL A 247 -12.38 -4.72 -20.90
N LEU A 248 -13.56 -4.22 -21.26
CA LEU A 248 -14.68 -5.03 -21.68
C LEU A 248 -15.15 -4.60 -23.06
N HIS A 249 -15.39 -5.56 -23.94
CA HIS A 249 -16.07 -5.30 -25.20
C HIS A 249 -17.59 -5.14 -24.96
N THR A 250 -18.26 -4.31 -25.75
CA THR A 250 -19.70 -4.00 -25.61
C THR A 250 -20.61 -5.22 -25.68
N SER A 251 -20.18 -6.28 -26.36
CA SER A 251 -20.91 -7.55 -26.45
C SER A 251 -20.81 -8.43 -25.20
N GLN A 252 -19.84 -8.19 -24.32
CA GLN A 252 -19.64 -9.00 -23.12
C GLN A 252 -20.70 -8.68 -22.08
N ARG A 253 -21.10 -9.68 -21.28
CA ARG A 253 -22.06 -9.52 -20.20
C ARG A 253 -21.41 -9.92 -18.89
N VAL A 254 -21.25 -8.97 -17.98
CA VAL A 254 -20.53 -9.17 -16.71
C VAL A 254 -21.51 -9.60 -15.63
N ARG A 255 -21.16 -10.63 -14.87
CA ARG A 255 -21.94 -11.03 -13.71
C ARG A 255 -21.87 -9.96 -12.63
N THR A 256 -23.03 -9.50 -12.20
CA THR A 256 -23.20 -8.58 -11.07
C THR A 256 -23.83 -9.31 -9.90
N ALA A 257 -23.42 -8.95 -8.68
CA ALA A 257 -24.02 -9.46 -7.45
C ALA A 257 -25.26 -8.65 -7.05
#